data_AF-A0A970IWL3-F1
#
_entry.id   AF-A0A970IWL3-F1
#
_cell.length_a   1.000
_cell.length_b   1.000
_cell.length_c   1.000
_cell.angle_alpha   90.00
_cell.angle_beta   90.00
_cell.angle_gamma   90.00
#
_symmetry.space_group_name_H-M   'P 1'
#
loop_
_entity.id
_entity.type
_entity.pdbx_description
1 polymer ?
#
loop_
_entity_poly.entity_id
_entity_poly.type
_entity_poly.pdbx_seq_one_letter_code
_entity_poly.pdbx_strand_id
1 'polypeptide(L)'
;MKKVWQPLAVVCVLFVLSIFLLSCKNVKPELVLTQTQYQLEIGETADIDYSIKNGKDDMIVLFSSENDEVATVDEAGKITAHEEGEAVITALIEGYPDSGKTILVTVLGFPLTLEGEDSVYVGETIVLAATDRDSADNSVLWESLNPDVATVDDFGVVTGVAPGVAVIKISSKITAAALEKEITVIKPEPASVEISIKGNPRIIVLNEIRLNHKIAPAGANQSVTWRSSDENIATVDNDGKVYCRHSGSVDIIAVAENGVEGKITLNIEVDPIEIIKSFHVANPIAKYVTTYGNTEKTELVYGSVSRYWPGPLNLRQQIIDITAEIDGAPNPYIGKVMTPEIHQAAEFKTVRSGVLKSSIKNIIYHDTGNNNYGANAAMHAAYIVGPDNFLYYKARSWHYTVDDAEVVQHLPDNEVAWQGDTYAAYSTTIGIETCVDEGSDLYTTWHRTAKLMASLLVKYNLQVSDIKQHYDYSGKNCPQTLRRNNLYANAISLVEAEYLALTELEGYTITFTSNNLEYVDNYGRIIKLIDRPIRVGYLVTVSDGKGYNESVFLYSDLPAKP
;
A
#
# COMPACT_ATOMS: atom_id res chain seq x y z
N MET A 1 -32.16 -55.62 103.00
CA MET A 1 -33.11 -54.51 102.76
C MET A 1 -32.53 -53.22 103.35
N LYS A 2 -32.76 -52.05 102.71
CA LYS A 2 -32.64 -50.64 103.19
C LYS A 2 -31.56 -50.32 104.27
N LYS A 3 -30.52 -49.49 104.09
CA LYS A 3 -30.16 -48.35 103.20
C LYS A 3 -30.77 -46.96 103.57
N VAL A 4 -29.87 -45.97 103.76
CA VAL A 4 -29.97 -44.48 103.74
C VAL A 4 -30.54 -43.75 104.99
N TRP A 5 -29.77 -42.81 105.60
CA TRP A 5 -29.99 -41.32 105.63
C TRP A 5 -29.06 -40.54 106.61
N GLN A 6 -28.87 -39.24 106.30
CA GLN A 6 -28.12 -38.13 106.98
C GLN A 6 -28.93 -37.49 108.16
N PRO A 7 -28.57 -36.37 108.87
CA PRO A 7 -27.62 -35.25 108.62
C PRO A 7 -26.72 -34.85 109.85
N LEU A 8 -26.12 -33.66 110.11
CA LEU A 8 -26.00 -32.31 109.46
C LEU A 8 -24.58 -31.70 109.69
N ALA A 9 -24.41 -30.39 110.05
CA ALA A 9 -23.11 -29.69 110.16
C ALA A 9 -22.98 -28.69 111.36
N VAL A 10 -21.73 -28.32 111.73
CA VAL A 10 -21.28 -27.76 113.03
C VAL A 10 -20.51 -26.43 112.91
N VAL A 11 -20.41 -25.65 114.00
CA VAL A 11 -19.82 -24.29 114.11
C VAL A 11 -18.84 -24.18 115.32
N CYS A 12 -17.86 -23.26 115.23
CA CYS A 12 -16.88 -22.82 116.27
C CYS A 12 -15.78 -23.86 116.67
N VAL A 13 -14.61 -23.51 117.24
CA VAL A 13 -14.15 -22.34 118.04
C VAL A 13 -12.74 -21.85 117.60
N LEU A 14 -12.37 -20.62 117.97
CA LEU A 14 -11.11 -19.90 117.68
C LEU A 14 -9.99 -20.07 118.75
N PHE A 15 -8.76 -19.70 118.33
CA PHE A 15 -7.54 -19.30 119.07
C PHE A 15 -6.45 -20.34 119.41
N VAL A 16 -5.20 -20.00 119.05
CA VAL A 16 -3.97 -19.86 119.88
C VAL A 16 -2.68 -20.02 119.03
N LEU A 17 -1.70 -19.12 119.28
CA LEU A 17 -0.28 -19.09 118.84
C LEU A 17 0.07 -19.23 117.33
N SER A 18 0.48 -18.09 116.76
CA SER A 18 1.20 -18.00 115.49
C SER A 18 2.71 -18.19 115.65
N ILE A 19 3.26 -19.26 115.07
CA ILE A 19 4.70 -19.43 114.78
C ILE A 19 4.82 -19.66 113.28
N PHE A 20 5.51 -18.75 112.57
CA PHE A 20 5.81 -18.90 111.16
C PHE A 20 6.96 -19.91 110.97
N LEU A 21 6.62 -21.14 110.63
CA LEU A 21 7.56 -22.09 110.04
C LEU A 21 7.56 -21.91 108.52
N LEU A 22 8.67 -21.40 107.98
CA LEU A 22 8.92 -21.38 106.54
C LEU A 22 9.02 -22.82 106.04
N SER A 23 7.95 -23.32 105.41
CA SER A 23 8.01 -24.53 104.60
C SER A 23 8.75 -24.20 103.30
N CYS A 24 9.96 -24.74 103.14
CA CYS A 24 10.63 -24.75 101.83
C CYS A 24 9.77 -25.55 100.86
N LYS A 25 9.06 -24.84 99.97
CA LYS A 25 8.52 -25.46 98.75
C LYS A 25 9.72 -25.88 97.90
N ASN A 26 9.87 -27.17 97.65
CA ASN A 26 10.71 -27.63 96.54
C ASN A 26 10.08 -27.11 95.25
N VAL A 27 10.68 -26.07 94.67
CA VAL A 27 10.30 -25.57 93.34
C VAL A 27 10.78 -26.61 92.34
N LYS A 28 9.88 -27.10 91.48
CA LYS A 28 10.27 -28.02 90.39
C LYS A 28 11.19 -27.28 89.41
N PRO A 29 12.15 -27.97 88.77
CA PRO A 29 12.89 -27.38 87.67
C PRO A 29 11.93 -27.08 86.50
N GLU A 30 12.20 -25.99 85.80
CA GLU A 30 11.40 -25.48 84.68
C GLU A 30 12.30 -25.32 83.45
N LEU A 31 11.93 -25.99 82.36
CA LEU A 31 12.59 -25.84 81.07
C LEU A 31 12.10 -24.56 80.39
N VAL A 32 13.03 -23.69 80.02
CA VAL A 32 12.78 -22.46 79.28
C VAL A 32 13.55 -22.50 77.97
N LEU A 33 12.83 -22.59 76.87
CA LEU A 33 13.39 -22.51 75.52
C LEU A 33 13.49 -21.05 75.08
N THR A 34 14.56 -20.69 74.37
CA THR A 34 14.71 -19.37 73.75
C THR A 34 13.82 -19.23 72.50
N GLN A 35 13.63 -20.33 71.77
CA GLN A 35 12.85 -20.40 70.53
C GLN A 35 11.99 -21.68 70.53
N THR A 36 10.78 -21.59 69.95
CA THR A 36 9.80 -22.70 69.91
C THR A 36 9.29 -23.00 68.49
N GLN A 37 9.83 -22.31 67.48
CA GLN A 37 9.53 -22.50 66.07
C GLN A 37 10.80 -22.31 65.25
N TYR A 38 11.16 -23.26 64.38
CA TYR A 38 12.29 -23.17 63.47
C TYR A 38 11.79 -23.35 62.03
N GLN A 39 12.37 -22.60 61.09
CA GLN A 39 12.22 -22.80 59.65
C GLN A 39 13.60 -23.09 59.08
N LEU A 40 13.73 -24.18 58.31
CA LEU A 40 14.99 -24.72 57.80
C LEU A 40 14.80 -25.20 56.36
N GLU A 41 15.76 -24.99 55.46
CA GLU A 41 15.82 -25.75 54.20
C GLU A 41 16.26 -27.20 54.46
N ILE A 42 15.92 -28.13 53.56
CA ILE A 42 16.43 -29.51 53.58
C ILE A 42 17.97 -29.52 53.69
N GLY A 43 18.50 -30.25 54.67
CA GLY A 43 19.93 -30.34 54.97
C GLY A 43 20.48 -29.25 55.90
N GLU A 44 19.69 -28.22 56.25
CA GLU A 44 20.09 -27.24 57.27
C GLU A 44 20.02 -27.81 58.69
N THR A 45 20.75 -27.16 59.61
CA THR A 45 20.78 -27.53 61.02
C THR A 45 20.69 -26.31 61.92
N ALA A 46 20.00 -26.43 63.05
CA ALA A 46 19.93 -25.38 64.07
C ALA A 46 19.98 -25.96 65.48
N ASP A 47 20.58 -25.24 66.41
CA ASP A 47 20.68 -25.67 67.80
C ASP A 47 19.47 -25.19 68.63
N ILE A 48 18.96 -26.05 69.51
CA ILE A 48 17.95 -25.69 70.49
C ILE A 48 18.63 -24.99 71.67
N ASP A 49 18.44 -23.67 71.77
CA ASP A 49 18.89 -22.90 72.92
C ASP A 49 17.87 -22.97 74.07
N TYR A 50 18.32 -23.43 75.24
CA TYR A 50 17.48 -23.68 76.40
C TYR A 50 18.21 -23.39 77.72
N SER A 51 17.41 -23.14 78.77
CA SER A 51 17.90 -23.02 80.14
C SER A 51 16.97 -23.72 81.13
N ILE A 52 17.53 -24.28 82.20
CA ILE A 52 16.76 -24.89 83.29
C ILE A 52 16.73 -23.92 84.48
N LYS A 53 15.55 -23.41 84.82
CA LYS A 53 15.34 -22.62 86.05
C LYS A 53 15.04 -23.54 87.22
N ASN A 54 15.57 -23.20 88.40
CA ASN A 54 15.41 -23.99 89.64
C ASN A 54 15.92 -25.44 89.53
N GLY A 55 16.81 -25.72 88.57
CA GLY A 55 17.47 -27.00 88.41
C GLY A 55 18.76 -27.13 89.22
N LYS A 56 19.45 -28.25 88.99
CA LYS A 56 20.83 -28.49 89.40
C LYS A 56 21.71 -28.53 88.14
N ASP A 57 23.01 -28.30 88.31
CA ASP A 57 23.98 -28.25 87.21
C ASP A 57 24.16 -29.60 86.47
N ASP A 58 23.65 -30.71 87.01
CA ASP A 58 23.72 -32.07 86.49
C ASP A 58 22.41 -32.55 85.80
N MET A 59 21.45 -31.67 85.55
CA MET A 59 20.17 -32.04 84.90
C MET A 59 20.30 -32.19 83.38
N ILE A 60 19.89 -33.36 82.88
CA ILE A 60 19.86 -33.69 81.45
C ILE A 60 18.50 -33.28 80.85
N VAL A 61 18.53 -32.72 79.63
CA VAL A 61 17.33 -32.55 78.79
C VAL A 61 17.35 -33.62 77.72
N LEU A 62 16.26 -34.38 77.63
CA LEU A 62 16.01 -35.36 76.60
C LEU A 62 15.24 -34.70 75.47
N PHE A 63 15.69 -34.94 74.24
CA PHE A 63 15.04 -34.50 73.02
C PHE A 63 14.45 -35.70 72.27
N SER A 64 13.36 -35.47 71.53
CA SER A 64 12.73 -36.46 70.67
C SER A 64 11.94 -35.74 69.57
N SER A 65 12.00 -36.24 68.34
CA SER A 65 11.11 -35.79 67.26
C SER A 65 9.87 -36.67 67.20
N GLU A 66 8.72 -36.08 66.90
CA GLU A 66 7.50 -36.81 66.52
C GLU A 66 7.56 -37.28 65.04
N ASN A 67 8.51 -36.75 64.24
CA ASN A 67 8.73 -37.16 62.86
C ASN A 67 10.20 -36.98 62.43
N ASP A 68 11.02 -38.00 62.72
CA ASP A 68 12.45 -38.02 62.37
C ASP A 68 12.73 -37.99 60.85
N GLU A 69 11.78 -38.44 60.00
CA GLU A 69 11.93 -38.37 58.54
C GLU A 69 11.91 -36.91 58.03
N VAL A 70 11.19 -36.01 58.71
CA VAL A 70 11.19 -34.57 58.40
C VAL A 70 12.34 -33.86 59.11
N ALA A 71 12.51 -34.04 60.42
CA ALA A 71 13.64 -33.49 61.15
C ALA A 71 14.00 -34.32 62.40
N THR A 72 15.28 -34.65 62.52
CA THR A 72 15.85 -35.31 63.71
C THR A 72 16.43 -34.29 64.69
N VAL A 73 16.57 -34.68 65.96
CA VAL A 73 17.30 -33.92 66.98
C VAL A 73 18.26 -34.83 67.75
N ASP A 74 19.50 -34.40 67.96
CA ASP A 74 20.51 -35.16 68.70
C ASP A 74 20.49 -34.91 70.22
N GLU A 75 21.33 -35.67 70.97
CA GLU A 75 21.45 -35.56 72.43
C GLU A 75 21.97 -34.18 72.91
N ALA A 76 22.58 -33.38 72.03
CA ALA A 76 23.01 -32.01 72.33
C ALA A 76 21.90 -30.97 72.06
N GLY A 77 20.77 -31.37 71.46
CA GLY A 77 19.69 -30.48 71.05
C GLY A 77 19.87 -29.90 69.65
N LYS A 78 20.74 -30.48 68.81
CA LYS A 78 20.93 -30.02 67.43
C LYS A 78 19.90 -30.64 66.49
N ILE A 79 19.09 -29.80 65.87
CA ILE A 79 18.11 -30.14 64.83
C ILE A 79 18.84 -30.35 63.49
N THR A 80 18.45 -31.36 62.73
CA THR A 80 18.83 -31.54 61.31
C THR A 80 17.57 -31.79 60.49
N ALA A 81 17.37 -31.01 59.42
CA ALA A 81 16.24 -31.10 58.50
C ALA A 81 16.52 -32.09 57.35
N HIS A 82 15.57 -32.95 57.02
CA HIS A 82 15.74 -34.07 56.07
C HIS A 82 14.72 -34.07 54.92
N GLU A 83 13.43 -33.94 55.21
CA GLU A 83 12.34 -33.91 54.20
C GLU A 83 11.41 -32.71 54.42
N GLU A 84 10.78 -32.20 53.35
CA GLU A 84 9.79 -31.12 53.43
C GLU A 84 8.59 -31.51 54.30
N GLY A 85 8.20 -30.65 55.24
CA GLY A 85 7.05 -30.88 56.10
C GLY A 85 7.15 -30.22 57.47
N GLU A 86 6.38 -30.73 58.43
CA GLU A 86 6.44 -30.28 59.83
C GLU A 86 6.80 -31.45 60.76
N ALA A 87 7.76 -31.21 61.66
CA ALA A 87 8.12 -32.09 62.76
C ALA A 87 7.94 -31.34 64.09
N VAL A 88 7.36 -32.00 65.09
CA VAL A 88 7.30 -31.47 66.45
C VAL A 88 8.40 -32.13 67.27
N ILE A 89 9.34 -31.34 67.77
CA ILE A 89 10.36 -31.79 68.71
C ILE A 89 9.88 -31.52 70.14
N THR A 90 9.90 -32.55 70.98
CA THR A 90 9.67 -32.42 72.42
C THR A 90 11.00 -32.41 73.17
N ALA A 91 11.22 -31.37 73.96
CA ALA A 91 12.31 -31.23 74.91
C ALA A 91 11.79 -31.41 76.35
N LEU A 92 12.43 -32.27 77.15
CA LEU A 92 11.96 -32.67 78.47
C LEU A 92 13.12 -32.84 79.47
N ILE A 93 13.01 -32.31 80.69
CA ILE A 93 14.01 -32.55 81.74
C ILE A 93 13.86 -33.98 82.27
N GLU A 94 14.95 -34.75 82.30
CA GLU A 94 14.95 -36.13 82.76
C GLU A 94 14.44 -36.23 84.22
N GLY A 95 13.51 -37.17 84.46
CA GLY A 95 12.86 -37.35 85.77
C GLY A 95 11.73 -36.35 86.09
N TYR A 96 11.45 -35.37 85.23
CA TYR A 96 10.40 -34.36 85.43
C TYR A 96 9.41 -34.33 84.24
N PRO A 97 8.49 -35.31 84.12
CA PRO A 97 7.57 -35.43 82.97
C PRO A 97 6.68 -34.19 82.73
N ASP A 98 6.38 -33.41 83.77
CA ASP A 98 5.60 -32.18 83.67
C ASP A 98 6.36 -30.99 83.04
N SER A 99 7.66 -31.13 82.75
CA SER A 99 8.53 -30.03 82.26
C SER A 99 8.53 -29.84 80.74
N GLY A 100 7.83 -30.72 80.00
CA GLY A 100 7.91 -30.81 78.55
C GLY A 100 7.58 -29.52 77.81
N LYS A 101 8.36 -29.23 76.76
CA LYS A 101 8.15 -28.12 75.83
C LYS A 101 8.22 -28.65 74.40
N THR A 102 7.30 -28.20 73.56
CA THR A 102 7.24 -28.53 72.13
C THR A 102 7.87 -27.42 71.30
N ILE A 103 8.57 -27.82 70.24
CA ILE A 103 9.22 -26.97 69.24
C ILE A 103 8.67 -27.41 67.89
N LEU A 104 8.10 -26.50 67.11
CA LEU A 104 7.69 -26.79 65.73
C LEU A 104 8.89 -26.56 64.80
N VAL A 105 9.25 -27.53 63.99
CA VAL A 105 10.22 -27.38 62.90
C VAL A 105 9.45 -27.52 61.59
N THR A 106 9.38 -26.44 60.81
CA THR A 106 8.87 -26.47 59.45
C THR A 106 10.07 -26.56 58.51
N VAL A 107 10.23 -27.69 57.84
CA VAL A 107 11.27 -27.88 56.82
C VAL A 107 10.71 -27.50 55.46
N LEU A 108 11.40 -26.59 54.77
CA LEU A 108 11.08 -26.13 53.44
C LEU A 108 11.85 -26.95 52.40
N GLY A 109 11.15 -27.39 51.35
CA GLY A 109 11.78 -27.87 50.12
C GLY A 109 12.49 -26.73 49.38
N PHE A 110 13.21 -27.04 48.31
CA PHE A 110 13.92 -26.01 47.56
C PHE A 110 12.99 -25.30 46.57
N PRO A 111 12.88 -23.95 46.59
CA PRO A 111 12.02 -23.24 45.66
C PRO A 111 12.55 -23.35 44.22
N LEU A 112 11.63 -23.57 43.27
CA LEU A 112 11.91 -23.37 41.85
C LEU A 112 12.35 -21.92 41.61
N THR A 113 13.24 -21.72 40.63
CA THR A 113 13.58 -20.38 40.12
C THR A 113 13.22 -20.27 38.64
N LEU A 114 12.85 -19.06 38.19
CA LEU A 114 12.60 -18.73 36.78
C LEU A 114 12.97 -17.26 36.51
N GLU A 115 14.09 -17.04 35.84
CA GLU A 115 14.69 -15.71 35.62
C GLU A 115 15.03 -15.49 34.14
N GLY A 116 15.11 -14.23 33.71
CA GLY A 116 15.44 -13.86 32.34
C GLY A 116 14.61 -12.68 31.82
N GLU A 117 14.75 -12.35 30.53
CA GLU A 117 14.04 -11.24 29.90
C GLU A 117 12.51 -11.47 29.82
N ASP A 118 11.73 -10.39 29.85
CA ASP A 118 10.26 -10.41 29.78
C ASP A 118 9.71 -10.18 28.35
N SER A 119 10.58 -10.00 27.35
CA SER A 119 10.17 -9.69 25.98
C SER A 119 11.14 -10.18 24.92
N VAL A 120 10.62 -10.54 23.75
CA VAL A 120 11.41 -10.97 22.58
C VAL A 120 10.79 -10.40 21.30
N TYR A 121 11.58 -10.12 20.27
CA TYR A 121 11.04 -9.73 18.97
C TYR A 121 10.58 -10.94 18.15
N VAL A 122 9.57 -10.77 17.29
CA VAL A 122 9.16 -11.81 16.32
C VAL A 122 10.36 -12.26 15.47
N GLY A 123 10.65 -13.56 15.49
CA GLY A 123 11.78 -14.19 14.79
C GLY A 123 13.10 -14.22 15.55
N GLU A 124 13.19 -13.56 16.70
CA GLU A 124 14.37 -13.55 17.57
C GLU A 124 14.19 -14.53 18.76
N THR A 125 15.27 -14.74 19.52
CA THR A 125 15.30 -15.65 20.68
C THR A 125 15.87 -14.99 21.93
N ILE A 126 15.28 -15.29 23.10
CA ILE A 126 15.85 -15.03 24.44
C ILE A 126 16.10 -16.35 25.16
N VAL A 127 16.83 -16.33 26.28
CA VAL A 127 17.07 -17.51 27.13
C VAL A 127 16.56 -17.23 28.53
N LEU A 128 15.73 -18.14 29.04
CA LEU A 128 15.28 -18.15 30.44
C LEU A 128 16.12 -19.15 31.24
N ALA A 129 16.53 -18.76 32.44
CA ALA A 129 17.23 -19.61 33.39
C ALA A 129 16.24 -20.13 34.44
N ALA A 130 16.25 -21.44 34.68
CA ALA A 130 15.42 -22.08 35.69
C ALA A 130 16.19 -23.16 36.43
N THR A 131 15.89 -23.36 37.71
CA THR A 131 16.50 -24.41 38.54
C THR A 131 15.48 -25.12 39.42
N ASP A 132 15.59 -26.45 39.47
CA ASP A 132 14.87 -27.32 40.41
C ASP A 132 15.90 -28.11 41.23
N ARG A 133 16.25 -27.61 42.42
CA ARG A 133 17.26 -28.27 43.30
C ARG A 133 16.80 -29.61 43.86
N ASP A 134 15.51 -29.97 43.76
CA ASP A 134 15.03 -31.30 44.12
C ASP A 134 15.38 -32.32 43.01
N SER A 135 15.59 -31.86 41.76
CA SER A 135 16.08 -32.72 40.67
C SER A 135 17.59 -32.95 40.74
N ALA A 136 18.01 -34.20 40.54
CA ALA A 136 19.43 -34.61 40.59
C ALA A 136 20.34 -33.93 39.55
N ASP A 137 19.77 -33.29 38.53
CA ASP A 137 20.47 -32.54 37.48
C ASP A 137 20.10 -31.03 37.47
N ASN A 138 19.41 -30.55 38.52
CA ASN A 138 18.84 -29.21 38.66
C ASN A 138 17.82 -28.78 37.58
N SER A 139 17.33 -29.69 36.73
CA SER A 139 16.54 -29.35 35.54
C SER A 139 15.02 -29.37 35.76
N VAL A 140 14.31 -28.55 34.97
CA VAL A 140 12.85 -28.40 34.96
C VAL A 140 12.22 -29.02 33.70
N LEU A 141 10.89 -29.09 33.67
CA LEU A 141 10.10 -29.29 32.45
C LEU A 141 9.64 -27.94 31.91
N TRP A 142 9.89 -27.64 30.64
CA TRP A 142 9.46 -26.40 29.98
C TRP A 142 8.16 -26.61 29.19
N GLU A 143 7.24 -25.64 29.27
CA GLU A 143 5.98 -25.64 28.54
C GLU A 143 5.67 -24.19 28.09
N SER A 144 5.31 -23.98 26.82
CA SER A 144 4.63 -22.74 26.42
C SER A 144 3.14 -22.97 26.42
N LEU A 145 2.40 -22.16 27.18
CA LEU A 145 0.94 -22.19 27.19
C LEU A 145 0.32 -21.48 25.97
N ASN A 146 1.13 -20.82 25.13
CA ASN A 146 0.70 -20.20 23.88
C ASN A 146 1.80 -20.27 22.79
N PRO A 147 2.04 -21.45 22.20
CA PRO A 147 3.10 -21.67 21.22
C PRO A 147 2.91 -20.89 19.90
N ASP A 148 1.67 -20.48 19.58
CA ASP A 148 1.38 -19.62 18.42
C ASP A 148 1.92 -18.19 18.59
N VAL A 149 2.19 -17.76 19.83
CA VAL A 149 2.81 -16.47 20.17
C VAL A 149 4.30 -16.62 20.48
N ALA A 150 4.69 -17.56 21.34
CA ALA A 150 6.09 -17.88 21.60
C ALA A 150 6.30 -19.36 21.93
N THR A 151 7.32 -20.00 21.36
CA THR A 151 7.72 -21.37 21.73
C THR A 151 8.90 -21.36 22.69
N VAL A 152 9.04 -22.38 23.54
CA VAL A 152 10.24 -22.62 24.36
C VAL A 152 10.78 -24.03 24.09
N ASP A 153 12.09 -24.23 24.14
CA ASP A 153 12.72 -25.55 24.05
C ASP A 153 13.14 -26.11 25.43
N ASP A 154 13.64 -27.35 25.45
CA ASP A 154 14.07 -28.03 26.70
C ASP A 154 15.26 -27.34 27.41
N PHE A 155 15.89 -26.34 26.79
CA PHE A 155 17.02 -25.57 27.32
C PHE A 155 16.60 -24.14 27.75
N GLY A 156 15.31 -23.81 27.71
CA GLY A 156 14.79 -22.49 28.08
C GLY A 156 14.97 -21.42 26.99
N VAL A 157 15.28 -21.80 25.74
CA VAL A 157 15.37 -20.86 24.61
C VAL A 157 13.95 -20.54 24.14
N VAL A 158 13.53 -19.29 24.35
CA VAL A 158 12.20 -18.80 23.94
C VAL A 158 12.31 -18.07 22.60
N THR A 159 11.54 -18.50 21.61
CA THR A 159 11.47 -17.91 20.26
C THR A 159 10.16 -17.14 20.09
N GLY A 160 10.23 -15.88 19.65
CA GLY A 160 9.04 -15.09 19.33
C GLY A 160 8.42 -15.50 17.99
N VAL A 161 7.16 -15.93 17.98
CA VAL A 161 6.43 -16.43 16.79
C VAL A 161 5.48 -15.38 16.21
N ALA A 162 4.64 -14.76 17.05
CA ALA A 162 3.69 -13.74 16.63
C ALA A 162 3.51 -12.66 17.72
N PRO A 163 3.16 -11.40 17.39
CA PRO A 163 3.01 -10.34 18.38
C PRO A 163 1.89 -10.64 19.38
N GLY A 164 2.17 -10.51 20.68
CA GLY A 164 1.22 -10.85 21.74
C GLY A 164 1.90 -11.11 23.09
N VAL A 165 1.21 -11.82 23.97
CA VAL A 165 1.77 -12.33 25.24
C VAL A 165 1.61 -13.85 25.26
N ALA A 166 2.69 -14.55 25.62
CA ALA A 166 2.70 -15.98 25.91
C ALA A 166 3.13 -16.21 27.36
N VAL A 167 2.57 -17.23 28.01
CA VAL A 167 3.07 -17.67 29.32
C VAL A 167 4.01 -18.84 29.10
N ILE A 168 5.25 -18.69 29.54
CA ILE A 168 6.21 -19.79 29.65
C ILE A 168 6.12 -20.33 31.07
N LYS A 169 5.85 -21.62 31.16
CA LYS A 169 5.69 -22.35 32.41
C LYS A 169 6.86 -23.31 32.58
N ILE A 170 7.36 -23.39 33.80
CA ILE A 170 8.22 -24.47 34.26
C ILE A 170 7.48 -25.34 35.27
N SER A 171 7.84 -26.62 35.35
CA SER A 171 7.37 -27.52 36.40
C SER A 171 8.53 -28.37 36.93
N SER A 172 8.48 -28.68 38.23
CA SER A 172 9.41 -29.62 38.84
C SER A 172 9.29 -31.01 38.20
N LYS A 173 10.38 -31.77 38.19
CA LYS A 173 10.37 -33.19 37.80
C LYS A 173 10.04 -34.13 38.96
N ILE A 174 10.07 -33.62 40.19
CA ILE A 174 10.02 -34.39 41.43
C ILE A 174 8.79 -34.02 42.26
N THR A 175 8.49 -32.72 42.38
CA THR A 175 7.37 -32.19 43.17
C THR A 175 6.22 -31.71 42.27
N ALA A 176 5.12 -31.25 42.88
CA ALA A 176 4.01 -30.62 42.16
C ALA A 176 4.22 -29.11 41.89
N ALA A 177 5.41 -28.57 42.19
CA ALA A 177 5.70 -27.15 42.03
C ALA A 177 5.77 -26.73 40.55
N ALA A 178 5.30 -25.51 40.26
CA ALA A 178 5.39 -24.87 38.96
C ALA A 178 5.53 -23.36 39.11
N LEU A 179 6.17 -22.71 38.14
CA LEU A 179 6.24 -21.25 38.00
C LEU A 179 5.87 -20.85 36.58
N GLU A 180 5.35 -19.64 36.42
CA GLU A 180 4.91 -19.08 35.15
C GLU A 180 5.50 -17.67 34.98
N LYS A 181 5.96 -17.34 33.76
CA LYS A 181 6.47 -16.03 33.37
C LYS A 181 5.81 -15.58 32.07
N GLU A 182 5.21 -14.39 32.09
CA GLU A 182 4.69 -13.75 30.88
C GLU A 182 5.84 -13.22 30.01
N ILE A 183 5.84 -13.59 28.74
CA ILE A 183 6.77 -13.09 27.72
C ILE A 183 5.98 -12.30 26.68
N THR A 184 6.32 -11.01 26.54
CA THR A 184 5.73 -10.13 25.53
C THR A 184 6.49 -10.26 24.22
N VAL A 185 5.83 -10.77 23.18
CA VAL A 185 6.41 -10.84 21.84
C VAL A 185 6.09 -9.55 21.08
N ILE A 186 7.14 -8.83 20.72
CA ILE A 186 7.07 -7.49 20.11
C ILE A 186 7.26 -7.62 18.60
N LYS A 187 6.42 -6.93 17.82
CA LYS A 187 6.63 -6.76 16.38
C LYS A 187 7.75 -5.72 16.18
N PRO A 188 8.89 -6.06 15.56
CA PRO A 188 9.92 -5.06 15.28
C PRO A 188 9.46 -4.09 14.18
N GLU A 189 9.94 -2.85 14.27
CA GLU A 189 9.70 -1.82 13.27
C GLU A 189 10.50 -2.08 11.98
N PRO A 190 9.95 -1.81 10.78
CA PRO A 190 10.70 -1.78 9.53
C PRO A 190 11.94 -0.87 9.62
N ALA A 191 13.12 -1.40 9.30
CA ALA A 191 14.40 -0.70 9.31
C ALA A 191 14.96 -0.45 7.89
N SER A 192 14.62 -1.30 6.92
CA SER A 192 14.90 -1.08 5.50
C SER A 192 13.86 -1.76 4.60
N VAL A 193 13.73 -1.24 3.37
CA VAL A 193 12.97 -1.89 2.28
C VAL A 193 13.92 -2.14 1.10
N GLU A 194 14.13 -3.40 0.75
CA GLU A 194 14.85 -3.79 -0.47
C GLU A 194 13.86 -4.01 -1.61
N ILE A 195 14.19 -3.55 -2.82
CA ILE A 195 13.38 -3.74 -4.03
C ILE A 195 14.21 -4.45 -5.10
N SER A 196 13.61 -5.39 -5.82
CA SER A 196 14.23 -6.11 -6.93
C SER A 196 13.25 -6.29 -8.09
N ILE A 197 13.78 -6.43 -9.32
CA ILE A 197 12.99 -6.80 -10.49
C ILE A 197 12.78 -8.32 -10.51
N LYS A 198 11.56 -8.78 -10.79
CA LYS A 198 11.24 -10.19 -10.91
C LYS A 198 11.68 -10.72 -12.29
N GLY A 199 12.67 -11.60 -12.29
CA GLY A 199 13.23 -12.16 -13.52
C GLY A 199 14.19 -11.19 -14.21
N ASN A 200 14.23 -11.21 -15.53
CA ASN A 200 15.09 -10.32 -16.33
C ASN A 200 14.33 -9.80 -17.58
N PRO A 201 13.25 -9.01 -17.41
CA PRO A 201 12.50 -8.42 -18.51
C PRO A 201 13.31 -7.31 -19.21
N ARG A 202 13.00 -7.06 -20.49
CA ARG A 202 13.47 -5.83 -21.17
C ARG A 202 12.72 -4.63 -20.58
N ILE A 203 13.45 -3.61 -20.15
CA ILE A 203 12.89 -2.37 -19.60
C ILE A 203 12.71 -1.38 -20.76
N ILE A 204 11.64 -1.58 -21.53
CA ILE A 204 11.33 -0.75 -22.71
C ILE A 204 9.92 -0.14 -22.60
N VAL A 205 9.68 0.91 -23.37
CA VAL A 205 8.35 1.52 -23.49
C VAL A 205 7.30 0.49 -23.91
N LEU A 206 6.07 0.61 -23.36
CA LEU A 206 4.94 -0.31 -23.45
C LEU A 206 5.08 -1.66 -22.70
N ASN A 207 6.25 -2.01 -22.15
CA ASN A 207 6.37 -3.23 -21.35
C ASN A 207 5.76 -3.08 -19.94
N GLU A 208 5.41 -4.23 -19.38
CA GLU A 208 5.02 -4.40 -17.98
C GLU A 208 6.15 -5.11 -17.22
N ILE A 209 6.47 -4.63 -16.02
CA ILE A 209 7.50 -5.20 -15.14
C ILE A 209 6.87 -5.55 -13.81
N ARG A 210 7.30 -6.64 -13.16
CA ARG A 210 6.89 -6.97 -11.80
C ARG A 210 8.07 -6.75 -10.85
N LEU A 211 7.88 -5.97 -9.80
CA LEU A 211 8.84 -5.83 -8.70
C LEU A 211 8.54 -6.84 -7.60
N ASN A 212 9.57 -7.24 -6.85
CA ASN A 212 9.45 -7.86 -5.53
C ASN A 212 10.09 -6.91 -4.50
N HIS A 213 9.65 -6.99 -3.25
CA HIS A 213 10.25 -6.28 -2.13
C HIS A 213 10.50 -7.20 -0.93
N LYS A 214 11.32 -6.74 0.00
CA LYS A 214 11.59 -7.39 1.29
C LYS A 214 11.83 -6.32 2.35
N ILE A 215 11.29 -6.50 3.56
CA ILE A 215 11.53 -5.61 4.69
C ILE A 215 12.41 -6.31 5.73
N ALA A 216 13.41 -5.60 6.23
CA ALA A 216 14.24 -6.04 7.35
C ALA A 216 13.88 -5.25 8.64
N PRO A 217 13.92 -5.88 9.83
CA PRO A 217 14.12 -7.33 10.06
C PRO A 217 12.92 -8.16 9.58
N ALA A 218 13.10 -9.48 9.43
CA ALA A 218 12.10 -10.36 8.82
C ALA A 218 10.77 -10.46 9.62
N GLY A 219 10.82 -10.24 10.94
CA GLY A 219 9.62 -10.19 11.79
C GLY A 219 8.81 -8.89 11.69
N ALA A 220 9.31 -7.87 10.97
CA ALA A 220 8.60 -6.61 10.76
C ALA A 220 7.46 -6.78 9.75
N ASN A 221 6.56 -5.78 9.65
CA ASN A 221 5.52 -5.81 8.62
C ASN A 221 6.14 -5.83 7.22
N GLN A 222 5.74 -6.80 6.40
CA GLN A 222 6.20 -6.92 5.02
C GLN A 222 5.29 -6.17 4.03
N SER A 223 4.30 -5.42 4.51
CA SER A 223 3.40 -4.60 3.68
C SER A 223 4.07 -3.29 3.24
N VAL A 224 3.85 -2.89 1.99
CA VAL A 224 4.32 -1.61 1.43
C VAL A 224 3.23 -0.91 0.61
N THR A 225 3.31 0.41 0.51
CA THR A 225 2.62 1.18 -0.54
C THR A 225 3.61 1.62 -1.62
N TRP A 226 3.22 1.53 -2.88
CA TRP A 226 4.07 1.88 -4.02
C TRP A 226 3.79 3.29 -4.55
N ARG A 227 4.81 3.97 -5.09
CA ARG A 227 4.65 5.17 -5.91
C ARG A 227 5.75 5.27 -6.98
N SER A 228 5.50 6.08 -8.01
CA SER A 228 6.52 6.50 -8.98
C SER A 228 7.01 7.92 -8.67
N SER A 229 8.25 8.25 -9.02
CA SER A 229 8.73 9.64 -9.04
C SER A 229 8.19 10.45 -10.22
N ASP A 230 7.78 9.77 -11.30
CA ASP A 230 7.16 10.39 -12.48
C ASP A 230 6.19 9.41 -13.16
N GLU A 231 4.89 9.65 -12.98
CA GLU A 231 3.82 8.84 -13.57
C GLU A 231 3.65 9.02 -15.09
N ASN A 232 4.34 10.00 -15.69
CA ASN A 232 4.47 10.08 -17.15
C ASN A 232 5.42 8.99 -17.63
N ILE A 233 6.59 8.82 -17.00
CA ILE A 233 7.58 7.83 -17.40
C ILE A 233 7.11 6.40 -17.06
N ALA A 234 6.66 6.16 -15.82
CA ALA A 234 6.05 4.89 -15.45
C ALA A 234 5.07 5.01 -14.27
N THR A 235 4.05 4.16 -14.27
CA THR A 235 3.15 3.98 -13.10
C THR A 235 3.35 2.62 -12.46
N VAL A 236 3.00 2.49 -11.19
CA VAL A 236 3.07 1.25 -10.43
C VAL A 236 1.74 1.03 -9.69
N ASP A 237 1.22 -0.19 -9.74
CA ASP A 237 0.02 -0.55 -8.96
C ASP A 237 0.34 -1.03 -7.54
N ASN A 238 -0.70 -1.21 -6.72
CA ASN A 238 -0.56 -1.61 -5.31
C ASN A 238 0.13 -2.96 -5.12
N ASP A 239 0.10 -3.83 -6.13
CA ASP A 239 0.79 -5.11 -6.10
C ASP A 239 2.30 -4.94 -6.33
N GLY A 240 2.72 -3.88 -7.02
CA GLY A 240 4.10 -3.65 -7.47
C GLY A 240 4.33 -4.08 -8.92
N LYS A 241 3.31 -4.03 -9.77
CA LYS A 241 3.46 -4.15 -11.23
C LYS A 241 3.57 -2.75 -11.83
N VAL A 242 4.64 -2.55 -12.59
CA VAL A 242 5.04 -1.29 -13.23
C VAL A 242 4.64 -1.31 -14.69
N TYR A 243 4.07 -0.22 -15.18
CA TYR A 243 3.70 0.01 -16.57
C TYR A 243 4.64 1.08 -17.16
N CYS A 244 5.53 0.68 -18.07
CA CYS A 244 6.50 1.55 -18.73
C CYS A 244 5.81 2.36 -19.83
N ARG A 245 5.61 3.67 -19.63
CA ARG A 245 4.78 4.52 -20.51
C ARG A 245 5.59 5.35 -21.50
N HIS A 246 6.68 5.93 -21.04
CA HIS A 246 7.60 6.76 -21.82
C HIS A 246 9.05 6.38 -21.48
N SER A 247 9.99 6.66 -22.37
CA SER A 247 11.41 6.42 -22.12
C SER A 247 12.00 7.43 -21.14
N GLY A 248 13.10 7.07 -20.48
CA GLY A 248 13.75 7.91 -19.48
C GLY A 248 14.11 7.18 -18.18
N SER A 249 14.55 7.94 -17.19
CA SER A 249 14.93 7.42 -15.87
C SER A 249 13.86 7.77 -14.84
N VAL A 250 13.35 6.77 -14.11
CA VAL A 250 12.28 6.94 -13.12
C VAL A 250 12.53 6.07 -11.90
N ASP A 251 12.21 6.60 -10.73
CA ASP A 251 12.29 5.85 -9.48
C ASP A 251 10.95 5.25 -9.12
N ILE A 252 10.93 3.94 -8.86
CA ILE A 252 9.81 3.26 -8.22
C ILE A 252 10.16 3.05 -6.75
N ILE A 253 9.27 3.52 -5.87
CA ILE A 253 9.49 3.64 -4.43
C ILE A 253 8.46 2.78 -3.71
N ALA A 254 8.91 1.97 -2.76
CA ALA A 254 8.08 1.23 -1.81
C ALA A 254 8.25 1.82 -0.42
N VAL A 255 7.14 2.08 0.28
CA VAL A 255 7.11 2.70 1.61
C VAL A 255 6.51 1.72 2.61
N ALA A 256 7.22 1.43 3.69
CA ALA A 256 6.75 0.62 4.80
C ALA A 256 5.77 1.40 5.70
N GLU A 257 5.06 0.72 6.61
CA GLU A 257 4.02 1.33 7.45
C GLU A 257 4.50 2.51 8.33
N ASN A 258 5.79 2.54 8.68
CA ASN A 258 6.42 3.59 9.48
C ASN A 258 7.13 4.68 8.65
N GLY A 259 6.99 4.66 7.32
CA GLY A 259 7.58 5.63 6.42
C GLY A 259 9.01 5.34 5.94
N VAL A 260 9.61 4.21 6.33
CA VAL A 260 10.90 3.76 5.76
C VAL A 260 10.72 3.41 4.28
N GLU A 261 11.60 3.95 3.43
CA GLU A 261 11.51 3.82 1.98
C GLU A 261 12.60 2.94 1.38
N GLY A 262 12.22 2.17 0.36
CA GLY A 262 13.12 1.52 -0.59
C GLY A 262 12.91 2.13 -1.97
N LYS A 263 13.97 2.18 -2.78
CA LYS A 263 13.93 2.76 -4.13
C LYS A 263 14.64 1.87 -5.15
N ILE A 264 14.04 1.70 -6.32
CA ILE A 264 14.71 1.18 -7.51
C ILE A 264 14.59 2.18 -8.66
N THR A 265 15.71 2.53 -9.29
CA THR A 265 15.73 3.37 -10.48
C THR A 265 15.63 2.48 -11.72
N LEU A 266 14.62 2.73 -12.57
CA LEU A 266 14.42 2.08 -13.86
C LEU A 266 14.86 3.03 -14.96
N ASN A 267 15.67 2.54 -15.90
CA ASN A 267 15.98 3.25 -17.15
C ASN A 267 15.19 2.57 -18.26
N ILE A 268 14.16 3.25 -18.76
CA ILE A 268 13.24 2.75 -19.77
C ILE A 268 13.76 3.17 -21.15
N GLU A 269 14.02 2.18 -21.99
CA GLU A 269 14.58 2.36 -23.32
C GLU A 269 13.50 2.34 -24.42
N VAL A 270 13.80 2.95 -25.56
CA VAL A 270 12.95 2.87 -26.76
C VAL A 270 13.31 1.62 -27.55
N ASP A 271 12.31 0.79 -27.87
CA ASP A 271 12.40 -0.19 -28.95
C ASP A 271 11.50 0.27 -30.12
N PRO A 272 12.07 0.80 -31.22
CA PRO A 272 11.27 1.33 -32.32
C PRO A 272 10.36 0.29 -32.97
N ILE A 273 10.76 -0.99 -33.00
CA ILE A 273 9.97 -2.05 -33.64
C ILE A 273 8.80 -2.49 -32.76
N GLU A 274 8.97 -2.57 -31.43
CA GLU A 274 7.83 -2.84 -30.53
C GLU A 274 6.82 -1.68 -30.52
N ILE A 275 7.29 -0.43 -30.60
CA ILE A 275 6.40 0.73 -30.75
C ILE A 275 5.62 0.66 -32.08
N ILE A 276 6.28 0.37 -33.22
CA ILE A 276 5.57 0.18 -34.50
C ILE A 276 4.56 -0.97 -34.45
N LYS A 277 4.89 -2.11 -33.80
CA LYS A 277 3.95 -3.21 -33.60
C LYS A 277 2.72 -2.76 -32.81
N SER A 278 2.86 -1.86 -31.83
CA SER A 278 1.72 -1.32 -31.07
C SER A 278 0.75 -0.49 -31.92
N PHE A 279 1.21 0.07 -33.05
CA PHE A 279 0.36 0.82 -33.97
C PHE A 279 -0.44 -0.07 -34.91
N HIS A 280 -0.09 -1.35 -35.04
CA HIS A 280 -0.75 -2.31 -35.92
C HIS A 280 -2.25 -2.49 -35.59
N VAL A 281 -3.08 -2.48 -36.63
CA VAL A 281 -4.51 -2.80 -36.57
C VAL A 281 -4.75 -4.10 -37.33
N ALA A 282 -4.83 -5.20 -36.60
CA ALA A 282 -5.04 -6.54 -37.16
C ALA A 282 -6.40 -6.69 -37.87
N ASN A 283 -7.44 -6.05 -37.34
CA ASN A 283 -8.81 -6.10 -37.88
C ASN A 283 -9.35 -4.66 -38.00
N PRO A 284 -9.06 -3.94 -39.11
CA PRO A 284 -9.54 -2.57 -39.31
C PRO A 284 -11.06 -2.50 -39.42
N ILE A 285 -11.63 -1.37 -38.99
CA ILE A 285 -13.09 -1.18 -39.05
C ILE A 285 -13.59 -1.09 -40.51
N ALA A 286 -14.81 -1.56 -40.74
CA ALA A 286 -15.63 -1.20 -41.88
C ALA A 286 -17.05 -0.98 -41.40
N LYS A 287 -17.55 0.25 -41.51
CA LYS A 287 -18.79 0.65 -40.85
C LYS A 287 -19.49 1.78 -41.60
N TYR A 288 -20.80 1.66 -41.75
CA TYR A 288 -21.65 2.79 -42.08
C TYR A 288 -21.65 3.81 -40.94
N VAL A 289 -21.12 5.00 -41.21
CA VAL A 289 -21.00 6.11 -40.28
C VAL A 289 -22.03 7.18 -40.66
N THR A 290 -22.88 7.55 -39.71
CA THR A 290 -23.81 8.67 -39.91
C THR A 290 -23.13 9.98 -39.55
N THR A 291 -23.00 10.91 -40.49
CA THR A 291 -22.54 12.29 -40.31
C THR A 291 -23.74 13.23 -40.13
N TYR A 292 -23.54 14.36 -39.45
CA TYR A 292 -24.63 15.23 -39.00
C TYR A 292 -24.48 16.66 -39.51
N GLY A 293 -25.61 17.27 -39.87
CA GLY A 293 -25.75 18.68 -40.18
C GLY A 293 -27.22 19.05 -40.31
N ASN A 294 -27.59 19.83 -41.34
CA ASN A 294 -29.00 20.12 -41.65
C ASN A 294 -29.83 18.84 -41.95
N THR A 295 -29.15 17.76 -42.35
CA THR A 295 -29.71 16.42 -42.53
C THR A 295 -28.74 15.39 -41.97
N GLU A 296 -29.21 14.17 -41.71
CA GLU A 296 -28.32 13.04 -41.42
C GLU A 296 -27.93 12.37 -42.75
N LYS A 297 -26.64 12.08 -42.94
CA LYS A 297 -26.11 11.35 -44.10
C LYS A 297 -25.33 10.16 -43.62
N THR A 298 -25.26 9.10 -44.41
CA THR A 298 -24.58 7.86 -44.01
C THR A 298 -23.69 7.37 -45.14
N GLU A 299 -22.40 7.22 -44.85
CA GLU A 299 -21.39 6.73 -45.78
C GLU A 299 -20.56 5.60 -45.17
N LEU A 300 -19.94 4.79 -46.02
CA LEU A 300 -19.21 3.60 -45.61
C LEU A 300 -17.74 3.95 -45.35
N VAL A 301 -17.36 4.00 -44.08
CA VAL A 301 -16.01 4.32 -43.63
C VAL A 301 -15.22 3.03 -43.36
N TYR A 302 -14.02 2.96 -43.90
CA TYR A 302 -13.03 1.92 -43.62
C TYR A 302 -11.89 2.48 -42.79
N GLY A 303 -11.31 1.68 -41.90
CA GLY A 303 -10.16 2.06 -41.08
C GLY A 303 -8.82 1.98 -41.80
N SER A 304 -7.75 2.01 -41.02
CA SER A 304 -6.35 1.86 -41.48
C SER A 304 -5.74 0.59 -40.93
N VAL A 305 -4.70 0.03 -41.57
CA VAL A 305 -3.92 -1.08 -41.00
C VAL A 305 -2.98 -0.61 -39.88
N SER A 306 -2.84 0.70 -39.68
CA SER A 306 -2.05 1.33 -38.63
C SER A 306 -2.82 2.49 -37.98
N ARG A 307 -2.67 2.64 -36.65
CA ARG A 307 -3.18 3.79 -35.88
C ARG A 307 -2.33 5.05 -36.09
N TYR A 308 -1.04 4.87 -36.32
CA TYR A 308 -0.13 5.93 -36.79
C TYR A 308 -0.26 6.10 -38.31
N TRP A 309 -0.25 7.34 -38.80
CA TRP A 309 -0.40 7.66 -40.21
C TRP A 309 0.77 8.54 -40.70
N PRO A 310 1.73 8.02 -41.47
CA PRO A 310 2.90 8.79 -41.94
C PRO A 310 2.58 9.90 -42.97
N GLY A 311 1.31 10.06 -43.40
CA GLY A 311 0.91 11.10 -44.36
C GLY A 311 1.13 12.54 -43.85
N PRO A 312 1.20 13.52 -44.76
CA PRO A 312 1.54 14.90 -44.41
C PRO A 312 0.37 15.62 -43.72
N LEU A 313 0.71 16.45 -42.73
CA LEU A 313 -0.28 17.29 -42.04
C LEU A 313 -0.91 18.33 -42.96
N ASN A 314 -0.17 18.82 -43.97
CA ASN A 314 -0.59 19.89 -44.88
C ASN A 314 -1.15 21.10 -44.12
N LEU A 315 -0.42 21.55 -43.09
CA LEU A 315 -0.81 22.71 -42.29
C LEU A 315 -0.57 24.02 -43.05
N ARG A 316 -1.64 24.77 -43.27
CA ARG A 316 -1.66 26.12 -43.84
C ARG A 316 -2.17 27.11 -42.80
N GLN A 317 -1.43 28.21 -42.61
CA GLN A 317 -1.89 29.30 -41.76
C GLN A 317 -2.73 30.29 -42.58
N GLN A 318 -3.94 30.55 -42.13
CA GLN A 318 -4.85 31.58 -42.64
C GLN A 318 -5.37 32.39 -41.44
N ILE A 319 -4.44 33.03 -40.73
CA ILE A 319 -4.75 33.77 -39.51
C ILE A 319 -5.67 34.95 -39.84
N ILE A 320 -6.85 34.97 -39.23
CA ILE A 320 -7.85 36.04 -39.39
C ILE A 320 -7.30 37.35 -38.84
N ASP A 321 -7.61 38.49 -39.43
CA ASP A 321 -7.24 39.80 -38.88
C ASP A 321 -7.87 40.05 -37.49
N ILE A 322 -7.12 40.68 -36.58
CA ILE A 322 -7.67 41.08 -35.27
C ILE A 322 -8.78 42.12 -35.52
N THR A 323 -9.92 41.95 -34.85
CA THR A 323 -11.00 42.94 -34.92
C THR A 323 -10.54 44.24 -34.24
N ALA A 324 -10.17 45.24 -35.05
CA ALA A 324 -9.53 46.47 -34.57
C ALA A 324 -10.48 47.41 -33.82
N GLU A 325 -11.78 47.36 -34.13
CA GLU A 325 -12.82 48.21 -33.54
C GLU A 325 -14.04 47.40 -33.12
N ILE A 326 -14.68 47.80 -32.02
CA ILE A 326 -15.94 47.26 -31.50
C ILE A 326 -16.89 48.44 -31.28
N ASP A 327 -18.11 48.34 -31.79
CA ASP A 327 -19.16 49.37 -31.65
C ASP A 327 -18.71 50.79 -32.08
N GLY A 328 -17.77 50.88 -33.04
CA GLY A 328 -17.22 52.14 -33.57
C GLY A 328 -16.10 52.78 -32.72
N ALA A 329 -15.54 52.04 -31.76
CA ALA A 329 -14.40 52.46 -30.94
C ALA A 329 -13.26 51.43 -31.00
N PRO A 330 -11.99 51.81 -30.79
CA PRO A 330 -10.87 50.86 -30.76
C PRO A 330 -11.11 49.71 -29.78
N ASN A 331 -10.86 48.47 -30.23
CA ASN A 331 -11.09 47.26 -29.44
C ASN A 331 -10.27 47.30 -28.13
N PRO A 332 -10.91 47.39 -26.95
CA PRO A 332 -10.23 47.59 -25.68
C PRO A 332 -9.67 46.29 -25.09
N TYR A 333 -9.80 45.16 -25.78
CA TYR A 333 -9.45 43.82 -25.27
C TYR A 333 -8.17 43.22 -25.88
N ILE A 334 -7.63 43.83 -26.94
CA ILE A 334 -6.40 43.36 -27.61
C ILE A 334 -5.25 43.27 -26.60
N GLY A 335 -4.62 42.09 -26.53
CA GLY A 335 -3.49 41.81 -25.63
C GLY A 335 -3.85 41.62 -24.16
N LYS A 336 -5.13 41.74 -23.76
CA LYS A 336 -5.55 41.45 -22.39
C LYS A 336 -5.76 39.96 -22.18
N VAL A 337 -5.38 39.47 -21.00
CA VAL A 337 -5.70 38.10 -20.57
C VAL A 337 -7.18 38.01 -20.24
N MET A 338 -7.82 36.91 -20.67
CA MET A 338 -9.23 36.62 -20.43
C MET A 338 -9.61 36.67 -18.93
N THR A 339 -10.73 37.35 -18.63
CA THR A 339 -11.39 37.38 -17.31
C THR A 339 -12.90 37.20 -17.48
N PRO A 340 -13.68 36.86 -16.44
CA PRO A 340 -15.14 36.71 -16.55
C PRO A 340 -15.86 37.97 -17.06
N GLU A 341 -15.31 39.16 -16.80
CA GLU A 341 -15.83 40.45 -17.29
C GLU A 341 -15.50 40.66 -18.76
N ILE A 342 -14.29 40.30 -19.21
CA ILE A 342 -13.92 40.34 -20.63
C ILE A 342 -14.73 39.32 -21.42
N HIS A 343 -14.96 38.13 -20.86
CA HIS A 343 -15.84 37.11 -21.44
C HIS A 343 -17.23 37.71 -21.70
N GLN A 344 -17.93 38.18 -20.67
CA GLN A 344 -19.28 38.76 -20.82
C GLN A 344 -19.35 39.98 -21.75
N ALA A 345 -18.27 40.74 -21.92
CA ALA A 345 -18.29 42.00 -22.67
C ALA A 345 -17.80 41.89 -24.14
N ALA A 346 -16.92 40.92 -24.44
CA ALA A 346 -16.29 40.74 -25.76
C ALA A 346 -16.81 39.52 -26.55
N GLU A 347 -17.41 38.55 -25.86
CA GLU A 347 -17.98 37.35 -26.50
C GLU A 347 -19.03 37.74 -27.54
N PHE A 348 -19.02 37.02 -28.67
CA PHE A 348 -19.93 37.21 -29.80
C PHE A 348 -19.92 38.61 -30.47
N LYS A 349 -18.99 39.50 -30.10
CA LYS A 349 -18.78 40.79 -30.78
C LYS A 349 -17.70 40.76 -31.86
N THR A 350 -16.79 39.79 -31.83
CA THR A 350 -15.57 39.76 -32.64
C THR A 350 -15.22 38.32 -33.01
N VAL A 351 -14.82 38.03 -34.26
CA VAL A 351 -14.38 36.66 -34.64
C VAL A 351 -13.01 36.37 -34.02
N ARG A 352 -12.09 37.34 -34.12
CA ARG A 352 -10.78 37.33 -33.45
C ARG A 352 -10.65 38.58 -32.58
N SER A 353 -10.80 38.38 -31.28
CA SER A 353 -10.82 39.46 -30.28
C SER A 353 -9.45 40.04 -29.94
N GLY A 354 -8.37 39.29 -30.18
CA GLY A 354 -7.02 39.58 -29.67
C GLY A 354 -6.88 39.36 -28.15
N VAL A 355 -7.87 38.76 -27.48
CA VAL A 355 -7.80 38.40 -26.06
C VAL A 355 -6.89 37.19 -25.90
N LEU A 356 -5.96 37.26 -24.96
CA LEU A 356 -5.03 36.18 -24.63
C LEU A 356 -5.69 35.17 -23.67
N LYS A 357 -5.38 33.89 -23.85
CA LYS A 357 -5.69 32.84 -22.88
C LYS A 357 -4.90 33.03 -21.58
N SER A 358 -5.43 32.55 -20.46
CA SER A 358 -4.70 32.53 -19.19
C SER A 358 -3.60 31.46 -19.15
N SER A 359 -3.78 30.39 -19.92
CA SER A 359 -2.87 29.25 -20.11
C SER A 359 -3.47 28.38 -21.22
N ILE A 360 -2.71 27.40 -21.74
CA ILE A 360 -3.28 26.32 -22.55
C ILE A 360 -3.25 25.07 -21.67
N LYS A 361 -4.41 24.44 -21.48
CA LYS A 361 -4.59 23.28 -20.59
C LYS A 361 -5.23 22.08 -21.27
N ASN A 362 -6.04 22.30 -22.30
CA ASN A 362 -6.75 21.23 -23.00
C ASN A 362 -6.88 21.54 -24.49
N ILE A 363 -7.11 20.48 -25.26
CA ILE A 363 -7.55 20.57 -26.65
C ILE A 363 -9.01 20.09 -26.68
N ILE A 364 -9.92 20.90 -27.24
CA ILE A 364 -11.32 20.49 -27.44
C ILE A 364 -11.47 19.91 -28.85
N TYR A 365 -12.02 18.71 -28.91
CA TYR A 365 -12.37 18.04 -30.15
C TYR A 365 -13.81 18.39 -30.55
N HIS A 366 -13.97 18.84 -31.80
CA HIS A 366 -15.24 19.16 -32.41
C HIS A 366 -15.39 18.47 -33.77
N ASP A 367 -16.62 18.36 -34.24
CA ASP A 367 -16.94 18.14 -35.65
C ASP A 367 -17.82 19.28 -36.15
N THR A 368 -17.64 19.64 -37.43
CA THR A 368 -18.17 20.90 -38.00
C THR A 368 -19.70 20.98 -37.98
N GLY A 369 -20.39 19.84 -37.80
CA GLY A 369 -21.85 19.74 -37.94
C GLY A 369 -22.33 20.14 -39.33
N ASN A 370 -21.48 19.98 -40.35
CA ASN A 370 -21.76 20.40 -41.71
C ASN A 370 -21.35 19.28 -42.69
N ASN A 371 -22.28 18.37 -42.96
CA ASN A 371 -22.09 17.24 -43.87
C ASN A 371 -22.45 17.54 -45.33
N ASN A 372 -22.56 18.81 -45.72
CA ASN A 372 -22.81 19.18 -47.12
C ASN A 372 -21.57 18.91 -47.97
N TYR A 373 -21.74 18.35 -49.18
CA TYR A 373 -20.64 18.08 -50.11
C TYR A 373 -19.76 19.33 -50.32
N GLY A 374 -18.45 19.20 -50.08
CA GLY A 374 -17.48 20.30 -50.20
C GLY A 374 -17.43 21.24 -48.99
N ALA A 375 -18.04 20.88 -47.85
CA ALA A 375 -17.88 21.60 -46.58
C ALA A 375 -16.53 21.29 -45.89
N ASN A 376 -15.45 21.44 -46.66
CA ASN A 376 -14.09 21.13 -46.29
C ASN A 376 -13.42 22.26 -45.45
N ALA A 377 -12.13 22.14 -45.14
CA ALA A 377 -11.41 23.09 -44.29
C ALA A 377 -11.25 24.47 -44.96
N ALA A 378 -11.03 24.51 -46.28
CA ALA A 378 -10.98 25.76 -47.05
C ALA A 378 -12.32 26.50 -47.05
N MET A 379 -13.44 25.78 -47.16
CA MET A 379 -14.80 26.34 -47.04
C MET A 379 -15.01 26.95 -45.65
N HIS A 380 -14.69 26.20 -44.58
CA HIS A 380 -14.80 26.69 -43.21
C HIS A 380 -13.90 27.91 -42.92
N ALA A 381 -12.71 27.98 -43.53
CA ALA A 381 -11.81 29.13 -43.46
C ALA A 381 -12.35 30.38 -44.18
N ALA A 382 -13.21 30.22 -45.19
CA ALA A 382 -13.93 31.33 -45.80
C ALA A 382 -15.18 31.72 -44.99
N TYR A 383 -15.90 30.72 -44.46
CA TYR A 383 -17.10 30.92 -43.65
C TYR A 383 -16.84 31.70 -42.35
N ILE A 384 -15.74 31.41 -41.63
CA ILE A 384 -15.43 32.01 -40.33
C ILE A 384 -15.29 33.54 -40.38
N VAL A 385 -14.88 34.11 -41.52
CA VAL A 385 -14.85 35.56 -41.79
C VAL A 385 -16.03 36.06 -42.62
N GLY A 386 -16.90 35.17 -43.08
CA GLY A 386 -18.04 35.47 -43.94
C GLY A 386 -19.24 36.08 -43.18
N PRO A 387 -20.15 36.78 -43.89
CA PRO A 387 -21.29 37.45 -43.28
C PRO A 387 -22.22 36.49 -42.53
N ASP A 388 -22.36 35.25 -42.98
CA ASP A 388 -23.24 34.25 -42.34
C ASP A 388 -22.83 33.90 -40.90
N ASN A 389 -21.53 33.89 -40.59
CA ASN A 389 -21.06 33.66 -39.23
C ASN A 389 -21.49 34.80 -38.27
N PHE A 390 -21.55 36.03 -38.76
CA PHE A 390 -22.09 37.17 -38.00
C PHE A 390 -23.62 37.12 -37.91
N LEU A 391 -24.31 36.84 -39.02
CA LEU A 391 -25.77 36.86 -39.10
C LEU A 391 -26.45 35.79 -38.23
N TYR A 392 -25.96 34.54 -38.28
CA TYR A 392 -26.62 33.42 -37.62
C TYR A 392 -26.01 33.06 -36.26
N TYR A 393 -24.71 33.27 -36.08
CA TYR A 393 -23.97 32.75 -34.92
C TYR A 393 -23.19 33.80 -34.13
N LYS A 394 -23.31 35.08 -34.52
CA LYS A 394 -22.67 36.22 -33.85
C LYS A 394 -21.15 36.00 -33.68
N ALA A 395 -20.44 35.73 -34.78
CA ALA A 395 -18.98 35.66 -34.81
C ALA A 395 -18.35 34.52 -33.97
N ARG A 396 -18.75 33.26 -34.24
CA ARG A 396 -18.04 32.08 -33.70
C ARG A 396 -16.62 31.98 -34.25
N SER A 397 -15.72 31.37 -33.50
CA SER A 397 -14.36 31.06 -33.97
C SER A 397 -13.75 29.86 -33.25
N TRP A 398 -12.77 29.23 -33.89
CA TRP A 398 -11.99 28.09 -33.40
C TRP A 398 -10.59 28.17 -34.02
N HIS A 399 -9.64 27.38 -33.53
CA HIS A 399 -8.22 27.57 -33.88
C HIS A 399 -7.86 26.87 -35.18
N TYR A 400 -8.39 25.67 -35.41
CA TYR A 400 -8.06 24.83 -36.56
C TYR A 400 -9.31 24.19 -37.18
N THR A 401 -9.33 24.05 -38.50
CA THR A 401 -10.19 23.09 -39.20
C THR A 401 -9.34 22.04 -39.91
N VAL A 402 -9.77 20.78 -39.86
CA VAL A 402 -9.10 19.63 -40.48
C VAL A 402 -10.08 18.90 -41.40
N ASP A 403 -9.66 18.64 -42.64
CA ASP A 403 -10.36 17.74 -43.57
C ASP A 403 -9.45 16.58 -44.01
N ASP A 404 -9.81 15.87 -45.07
CA ASP A 404 -9.05 14.75 -45.65
C ASP A 404 -7.86 15.20 -46.53
N ALA A 405 -7.66 16.49 -46.78
CA ALA A 405 -6.59 17.08 -47.58
C ALA A 405 -5.61 17.98 -46.81
N GLU A 406 -6.09 18.93 -45.99
CA GLU A 406 -5.29 19.97 -45.30
C GLU A 406 -5.71 20.20 -43.82
N VAL A 407 -4.87 20.97 -43.10
CA VAL A 407 -5.25 21.66 -41.86
C VAL A 407 -5.16 23.16 -42.10
N VAL A 408 -6.20 23.91 -41.77
CA VAL A 408 -6.18 25.38 -41.79
C VAL A 408 -6.19 25.93 -40.38
N GLN A 409 -5.18 26.74 -40.02
CA GLN A 409 -5.14 27.49 -38.76
C GLN A 409 -5.72 28.89 -38.94
N HIS A 410 -6.73 29.24 -38.14
CA HIS A 410 -7.48 30.50 -38.23
C HIS A 410 -7.08 31.52 -37.16
N LEU A 411 -6.70 31.07 -35.97
CA LEU A 411 -6.30 31.92 -34.84
C LEU A 411 -4.98 31.43 -34.20
N PRO A 412 -4.16 32.31 -33.60
CA PRO A 412 -3.02 31.91 -32.80
C PRO A 412 -3.47 31.12 -31.56
N ASP A 413 -2.71 30.08 -31.22
CA ASP A 413 -3.03 29.13 -30.14
C ASP A 413 -3.19 29.78 -28.76
N ASN A 414 -2.54 30.91 -28.53
CA ASN A 414 -2.58 31.68 -27.28
C ASN A 414 -3.73 32.70 -27.22
N GLU A 415 -4.53 32.86 -28.28
CA GLU A 415 -5.69 33.76 -28.31
C GLU A 415 -7.00 33.02 -28.06
N VAL A 416 -8.00 33.71 -27.52
CA VAL A 416 -9.34 33.16 -27.30
C VAL A 416 -10.07 32.98 -28.64
N ALA A 417 -10.71 31.81 -28.78
CA ALA A 417 -11.65 31.52 -29.87
C ALA A 417 -13.02 31.17 -29.28
N TRP A 418 -14.10 31.64 -29.89
CA TRP A 418 -15.48 31.49 -29.39
C TRP A 418 -16.09 30.14 -29.80
N GLN A 419 -15.45 29.07 -29.34
CA GLN A 419 -15.71 27.68 -29.75
C GLN A 419 -16.59 26.89 -28.78
N GLY A 420 -16.38 27.07 -27.47
CA GLY A 420 -17.14 26.38 -26.41
C GLY A 420 -18.49 27.03 -26.14
N ASP A 421 -19.11 26.64 -25.01
CA ASP A 421 -20.26 27.33 -24.40
C ASP A 421 -19.97 27.74 -22.93
N THR A 422 -18.70 27.75 -22.48
CA THR A 422 -18.30 28.09 -21.10
C THR A 422 -16.98 28.87 -21.00
N TYR A 423 -16.84 29.67 -19.95
CA TYR A 423 -15.63 30.45 -19.64
C TYR A 423 -14.33 29.61 -19.69
N ALA A 424 -14.35 28.39 -19.13
CA ALA A 424 -13.19 27.51 -19.09
C ALA A 424 -12.77 27.07 -20.51
N ALA A 425 -13.74 26.72 -21.37
CA ALA A 425 -13.45 26.36 -22.75
C ALA A 425 -12.76 27.51 -23.50
N TYR A 426 -13.26 28.75 -23.38
CA TYR A 426 -12.66 29.91 -24.06
C TYR A 426 -11.27 30.26 -23.52
N SER A 427 -11.12 30.31 -22.19
CA SER A 427 -9.94 30.86 -21.50
C SER A 427 -8.72 29.94 -21.47
N THR A 428 -8.88 28.61 -21.63
CA THR A 428 -7.76 27.66 -21.49
C THR A 428 -7.59 26.62 -22.60
N THR A 429 -8.30 26.69 -23.73
CA THR A 429 -8.30 25.58 -24.70
C THR A 429 -8.05 25.97 -26.15
N ILE A 430 -7.37 25.09 -26.89
CA ILE A 430 -7.30 25.09 -28.36
C ILE A 430 -8.45 24.22 -28.87
N GLY A 431 -9.17 24.67 -29.90
CA GLY A 431 -10.31 23.92 -30.46
C GLY A 431 -10.09 23.59 -31.92
N ILE A 432 -10.45 22.35 -32.26
CA ILE A 432 -10.20 21.75 -33.58
C ILE A 432 -11.53 21.23 -34.11
N GLU A 433 -12.00 21.84 -35.19
CA GLU A 433 -13.18 21.41 -35.94
C GLU A 433 -12.77 20.37 -37.00
N THR A 434 -13.39 19.19 -36.96
CA THR A 434 -13.20 18.16 -38.00
C THR A 434 -14.32 18.16 -39.01
N CYS A 435 -13.96 18.24 -40.29
CA CYS A 435 -14.92 18.13 -41.37
C CYS A 435 -15.57 16.74 -41.40
N VAL A 436 -16.84 16.73 -41.78
CA VAL A 436 -17.68 15.53 -41.88
C VAL A 436 -18.49 15.56 -43.18
N ASP A 437 -17.93 16.18 -44.23
CA ASP A 437 -18.60 16.41 -45.49
C ASP A 437 -18.70 15.15 -46.36
N GLU A 438 -19.87 15.00 -46.97
CA GLU A 438 -20.24 13.84 -47.78
C GLU A 438 -19.21 13.56 -48.89
N GLY A 439 -18.64 12.35 -48.89
CA GLY A 439 -17.67 11.91 -49.89
C GLY A 439 -16.22 12.25 -49.59
N SER A 440 -15.93 12.88 -48.44
CA SER A 440 -14.58 13.01 -47.91
C SER A 440 -14.08 11.70 -47.29
N ASP A 441 -12.76 11.50 -47.26
CA ASP A 441 -12.17 10.40 -46.49
C ASP A 441 -12.09 10.74 -44.99
N LEU A 442 -13.24 10.54 -44.31
CA LEU A 442 -13.40 10.77 -42.86
C LEU A 442 -12.32 10.11 -42.00
N TYR A 443 -11.80 8.94 -42.38
CA TYR A 443 -10.76 8.27 -41.58
C TYR A 443 -9.39 8.94 -41.76
N THR A 444 -9.10 9.44 -42.96
CA THR A 444 -7.92 10.29 -43.20
C THR A 444 -8.05 11.64 -42.50
N THR A 445 -9.25 12.22 -42.43
CA THR A 445 -9.52 13.39 -41.57
C THR A 445 -9.20 13.10 -40.10
N TRP A 446 -9.63 11.96 -39.55
CA TRP A 446 -9.33 11.58 -38.16
C TRP A 446 -7.84 11.32 -37.92
N HIS A 447 -7.13 10.68 -38.85
CA HIS A 447 -5.67 10.52 -38.80
C HIS A 447 -4.93 11.87 -38.82
N ARG A 448 -5.27 12.76 -39.76
CA ARG A 448 -4.67 14.10 -39.83
C ARG A 448 -4.96 14.92 -38.57
N THR A 449 -6.16 14.79 -38.01
CA THR A 449 -6.51 15.45 -36.75
C THR A 449 -5.74 14.85 -35.56
N ALA A 450 -5.55 13.53 -35.53
CA ALA A 450 -4.75 12.89 -34.51
C ALA A 450 -3.30 13.39 -34.52
N LYS A 451 -2.70 13.51 -35.70
CA LYS A 451 -1.37 14.10 -35.88
C LYS A 451 -1.30 15.56 -35.43
N LEU A 452 -2.32 16.37 -35.76
CA LEU A 452 -2.42 17.76 -35.28
C LEU A 452 -2.48 17.81 -33.74
N MET A 453 -3.36 17.01 -33.15
CA MET A 453 -3.55 16.95 -31.70
C MET A 453 -2.28 16.52 -30.99
N ALA A 454 -1.65 15.43 -31.41
CA ALA A 454 -0.39 14.95 -30.86
C ALA A 454 0.72 16.00 -30.93
N SER A 455 0.84 16.71 -32.06
CA SER A 455 1.79 17.83 -32.22
C SER A 455 1.53 18.96 -31.22
N LEU A 456 0.27 19.29 -30.97
CA LEU A 456 -0.13 20.30 -30.00
C LEU A 456 0.06 19.84 -28.54
N LEU A 457 -0.16 18.55 -28.25
CA LEU A 457 0.11 17.99 -26.92
C LEU A 457 1.60 18.13 -26.57
N VAL A 458 2.50 17.71 -27.47
CA VAL A 458 3.96 17.87 -27.28
C VAL A 458 4.34 19.34 -27.15
N LYS A 459 3.83 20.21 -28.04
CA LYS A 459 4.12 21.66 -28.04
C LYS A 459 3.74 22.35 -26.73
N TYR A 460 2.68 21.90 -26.05
CA TYR A 460 2.16 22.53 -24.83
C TYR A 460 2.38 21.71 -23.55
N ASN A 461 3.18 20.64 -23.61
CA ASN A 461 3.44 19.72 -22.49
C ASN A 461 2.13 19.22 -21.84
N LEU A 462 1.20 18.77 -22.69
CA LEU A 462 -0.08 18.18 -22.33
C LEU A 462 -0.06 16.66 -22.57
N GLN A 463 -0.96 15.95 -21.91
CA GLN A 463 -1.17 14.51 -22.06
C GLN A 463 -2.37 14.20 -22.96
N VAL A 464 -2.48 12.97 -23.46
CA VAL A 464 -3.67 12.52 -24.24
C VAL A 464 -4.98 12.69 -23.43
N SER A 465 -4.90 12.53 -22.10
CA SER A 465 -6.00 12.77 -21.16
C SER A 465 -6.49 14.23 -21.12
N ASP A 466 -5.69 15.19 -21.61
CA ASP A 466 -6.06 16.61 -21.73
C ASP A 466 -6.85 16.93 -23.00
N ILE A 467 -7.03 15.96 -23.90
CA ILE A 467 -8.02 16.05 -24.98
C ILE A 467 -9.41 15.86 -24.38
N LYS A 468 -10.28 16.84 -24.63
CA LYS A 468 -11.67 16.86 -24.19
C LYS A 468 -12.59 16.93 -25.39
N GLN A 469 -13.83 16.52 -25.20
CA GLN A 469 -14.92 16.80 -26.14
C GLN A 469 -15.57 18.12 -25.78
N HIS A 470 -16.21 18.79 -26.74
CA HIS A 470 -17.08 19.92 -26.42
C HIS A 470 -18.19 19.48 -25.42
N TYR A 471 -18.67 18.24 -25.55
CA TYR A 471 -19.56 17.61 -24.56
C TYR A 471 -19.08 17.74 -23.11
N ASP A 472 -17.78 17.65 -22.85
CA ASP A 472 -17.23 17.64 -21.49
C ASP A 472 -17.28 19.04 -20.83
N TYR A 473 -17.51 20.10 -21.61
CA TYR A 473 -17.67 21.48 -21.13
C TYR A 473 -19.12 21.96 -21.05
N SER A 474 -20.01 21.52 -21.95
CA SER A 474 -21.39 22.06 -22.05
C SER A 474 -22.50 21.02 -22.16
N GLY A 475 -22.16 19.72 -22.22
CA GLY A 475 -23.12 18.65 -22.52
C GLY A 475 -23.63 18.65 -23.97
N LYS A 476 -23.19 19.60 -24.83
CA LYS A 476 -23.47 19.57 -26.27
C LYS A 476 -22.92 18.27 -26.86
N ASN A 477 -23.74 17.52 -27.59
CA ASN A 477 -23.32 16.25 -28.19
C ASN A 477 -22.39 16.46 -29.40
N CYS A 478 -21.16 16.91 -29.14
CA CYS A 478 -20.11 17.24 -30.10
C CYS A 478 -18.76 16.71 -29.56
N PRO A 479 -17.93 15.99 -30.36
CA PRO A 479 -18.09 15.71 -31.79
C PRO A 479 -19.20 14.68 -32.06
N GLN A 480 -20.27 15.08 -32.75
CA GLN A 480 -21.53 14.36 -32.85
C GLN A 480 -21.38 13.05 -33.60
N THR A 481 -20.66 13.09 -34.71
CA THR A 481 -20.36 11.97 -35.60
C THR A 481 -19.62 10.87 -34.86
N LEU A 482 -18.50 11.20 -34.19
CA LEU A 482 -17.72 10.23 -33.43
C LEU A 482 -18.50 9.66 -32.23
N ARG A 483 -19.25 10.51 -31.50
CA ARG A 483 -20.02 10.08 -30.32
C ARG A 483 -21.16 9.14 -30.69
N ARG A 484 -22.03 9.52 -31.64
CA ARG A 484 -23.19 8.72 -32.03
C ARG A 484 -22.82 7.42 -32.77
N ASN A 485 -21.68 7.38 -33.45
CA ASN A 485 -21.19 6.16 -34.08
C ASN A 485 -20.31 5.28 -33.16
N ASN A 486 -20.10 5.66 -31.89
CA ASN A 486 -19.21 5.00 -30.93
C ASN A 486 -17.76 4.85 -31.45
N LEU A 487 -17.21 5.93 -32.01
CA LEU A 487 -15.86 6.00 -32.59
C LEU A 487 -14.92 6.97 -31.87
N TYR A 488 -15.37 7.69 -30.83
CA TYR A 488 -14.51 8.62 -30.09
C TYR A 488 -13.27 7.93 -29.50
N ALA A 489 -13.43 6.76 -28.87
CA ALA A 489 -12.29 5.97 -28.37
C ALA A 489 -11.34 5.50 -29.49
N ASN A 490 -11.87 5.20 -30.68
CA ASN A 490 -11.03 4.89 -31.84
C ASN A 490 -10.21 6.12 -32.26
N ALA A 491 -10.83 7.30 -32.37
CA ALA A 491 -10.12 8.54 -32.70
C ALA A 491 -9.03 8.88 -31.68
N ILE A 492 -9.31 8.76 -30.37
CA ILE A 492 -8.28 8.95 -29.32
C ILE A 492 -7.13 7.94 -29.47
N SER A 493 -7.41 6.68 -29.80
CA SER A 493 -6.37 5.68 -30.04
C SER A 493 -5.47 5.97 -31.25
N LEU A 494 -5.89 6.84 -32.18
CA LEU A 494 -5.03 7.37 -33.24
C LEU A 494 -4.10 8.47 -32.68
N VAL A 495 -4.63 9.34 -31.81
CA VAL A 495 -3.82 10.40 -31.16
C VAL A 495 -2.74 9.81 -30.27
N GLU A 496 -3.05 8.74 -29.53
CA GLU A 496 -2.06 7.98 -28.74
C GLU A 496 -0.89 7.48 -29.59
N ALA A 497 -1.17 6.97 -30.80
CA ALA A 497 -0.15 6.45 -31.69
C ALA A 497 0.73 7.56 -32.29
N GLU A 498 0.12 8.68 -32.71
CA GLU A 498 0.85 9.86 -33.16
C GLU A 498 1.67 10.51 -32.03
N TYR A 499 1.14 10.56 -30.80
CA TYR A 499 1.84 11.11 -29.63
C TYR A 499 3.05 10.25 -29.26
N LEU A 500 2.89 8.93 -29.17
CA LEU A 500 3.99 8.00 -28.88
C LEU A 500 5.06 8.02 -29.98
N ALA A 501 4.66 8.18 -31.25
CA ALA A 501 5.61 8.36 -32.35
C ALA A 501 6.39 9.68 -32.23
N LEU A 502 5.76 10.77 -31.79
CA LEU A 502 6.43 12.06 -31.60
C LEU A 502 7.34 12.10 -30.36
N THR A 503 7.00 11.42 -29.26
CA THR A 503 7.80 11.44 -28.03
C THR A 503 8.90 10.39 -28.00
N GLU A 504 8.67 9.19 -28.54
CA GLU A 504 9.65 8.09 -28.44
C GLU A 504 10.43 7.84 -29.73
N LEU A 505 9.87 8.19 -30.90
CA LEU A 505 10.49 7.95 -32.21
C LEU A 505 11.08 9.23 -32.83
N GLU A 506 11.41 10.24 -32.01
CA GLU A 506 12.11 11.44 -32.48
C GLU A 506 13.45 11.06 -33.16
N GLY A 507 13.68 11.60 -34.36
CA GLY A 507 14.88 11.34 -35.15
C GLY A 507 14.84 10.05 -35.98
N TYR A 508 13.82 9.20 -35.82
CA TYR A 508 13.57 8.06 -36.70
C TYR A 508 12.72 8.45 -37.92
N THR A 509 12.99 7.80 -39.05
CA THR A 509 12.17 7.81 -40.25
C THR A 509 11.39 6.51 -40.32
N ILE A 510 10.06 6.60 -40.42
CA ILE A 510 9.15 5.45 -40.49
C ILE A 510 8.63 5.36 -41.93
N THR A 511 8.90 4.25 -42.61
CA THR A 511 8.46 4.02 -44.00
C THR A 511 7.51 2.83 -44.06
N PHE A 512 6.33 3.03 -44.63
CA PHE A 512 5.34 1.98 -44.90
C PHE A 512 5.41 1.56 -46.36
N THR A 513 5.48 0.25 -46.61
CA THR A 513 5.44 -0.34 -47.96
C THR A 513 4.36 -1.42 -48.01
N SER A 514 3.28 -1.15 -48.75
CA SER A 514 2.18 -2.10 -48.94
C SER A 514 2.49 -3.11 -50.05
N ASN A 515 2.30 -4.41 -49.77
CA ASN A 515 2.32 -5.44 -50.82
C ASN A 515 0.98 -5.54 -51.57
N ASN A 516 -0.01 -4.73 -51.18
CA ASN A 516 -1.40 -4.80 -51.64
C ASN A 516 -1.93 -3.41 -52.01
N LEU A 517 -1.19 -2.69 -52.88
CA LEU A 517 -1.51 -1.33 -53.34
C LEU A 517 -2.89 -1.15 -54.01
N GLU A 518 -3.62 -2.22 -54.32
CA GLU A 518 -5.02 -2.14 -54.75
C GLU A 518 -5.98 -1.82 -53.58
N TYR A 519 -5.60 -2.18 -52.35
CA TYR A 519 -6.45 -2.14 -51.15
C TYR A 519 -5.92 -1.25 -50.05
N VAL A 520 -4.59 -1.17 -49.89
CA VAL A 520 -3.91 -0.38 -48.85
C VAL A 520 -2.75 0.40 -49.46
N ASP A 521 -2.70 1.70 -49.20
CA ASP A 521 -1.63 2.58 -49.70
C ASP A 521 -0.32 2.48 -48.87
N ASN A 522 0.69 3.26 -49.26
CA ASN A 522 1.97 3.36 -48.53
C ASN A 522 1.91 4.28 -47.30
N TYR A 523 0.72 4.60 -46.80
CA TYR A 523 0.48 5.21 -45.49
C TYR A 523 -0.34 4.28 -44.56
N GLY A 524 -0.65 3.06 -45.01
CA GLY A 524 -1.49 2.10 -44.28
C GLY A 524 -3.00 2.37 -44.39
N ARG A 525 -3.42 3.39 -45.13
CA ARG A 525 -4.83 3.72 -45.34
C ARG A 525 -5.46 2.65 -46.24
N ILE A 526 -6.57 2.06 -45.80
CA ILE A 526 -7.40 1.22 -46.68
C ILE A 526 -8.08 2.14 -47.70
N ILE A 527 -7.78 1.98 -48.97
CA ILE A 527 -8.34 2.76 -50.08
C ILE A 527 -9.47 2.02 -50.82
N LYS A 528 -9.62 0.71 -50.60
CA LYS A 528 -10.63 -0.12 -51.25
C LYS A 528 -10.90 -1.42 -50.47
N LEU A 529 -12.15 -1.68 -50.12
CA LEU A 529 -12.61 -3.01 -49.72
C LEU A 529 -13.30 -3.74 -50.88
N ILE A 530 -13.31 -5.07 -50.76
CA ILE A 530 -13.99 -5.97 -51.70
C ILE A 530 -15.08 -6.76 -50.96
N ASP A 531 -15.88 -7.52 -51.71
CA ASP A 531 -17.10 -8.16 -51.20
C ASP A 531 -16.80 -9.51 -50.46
N ARG A 532 -15.57 -9.69 -50.00
CA ARG A 532 -15.09 -10.80 -49.16
C ARG A 532 -13.92 -10.33 -48.28
N PRO A 533 -13.68 -10.93 -47.10
CA PRO A 533 -12.50 -10.61 -46.31
C PRO A 533 -11.21 -10.98 -47.05
N ILE A 534 -10.15 -10.19 -46.86
CA ILE A 534 -8.83 -10.45 -47.43
C ILE A 534 -7.72 -10.16 -46.42
N ARG A 535 -6.70 -11.02 -46.39
CA ARG A 535 -5.46 -10.72 -45.68
C ARG A 535 -4.55 -9.88 -46.57
N VAL A 536 -4.11 -8.74 -46.06
CA VAL A 536 -3.10 -7.88 -46.70
C VAL A 536 -1.82 -7.89 -45.88
N GLY A 537 -0.69 -7.75 -46.56
CA GLY A 537 0.65 -7.70 -45.95
C GLY A 537 1.35 -6.39 -46.26
N TYR A 538 2.11 -5.88 -45.29
CA TYR A 538 2.89 -4.66 -45.45
C TYR A 538 4.16 -4.70 -44.60
N LEU A 539 5.22 -4.07 -45.11
CA LEU A 539 6.48 -3.88 -44.41
C LEU A 539 6.48 -2.48 -43.79
N VAL A 540 6.87 -2.38 -42.52
CA VAL A 540 7.23 -1.11 -41.89
C VAL A 540 8.71 -1.13 -41.56
N THR A 541 9.44 -0.17 -42.12
CA THR A 541 10.87 0.04 -41.89
C THR A 541 11.04 1.24 -40.98
N VAL A 542 11.93 1.12 -39.98
CA VAL A 542 12.31 2.21 -39.09
C VAL A 542 13.81 2.39 -39.16
N SER A 543 14.25 3.59 -39.51
CA SER A 543 15.68 3.90 -39.69
C SER A 543 16.05 5.26 -39.08
N ASP A 544 17.28 5.43 -38.62
CA ASP A 544 17.77 6.73 -38.13
C ASP A 544 19.06 7.18 -38.87
N GLY A 545 19.50 8.40 -38.58
CA GLY A 545 20.75 8.95 -39.12
C GLY A 545 22.04 8.40 -38.49
N LYS A 546 21.95 7.44 -37.55
CA LYS A 546 23.07 6.89 -36.77
C LYS A 546 23.38 5.43 -37.14
N GLY A 547 22.55 4.80 -37.96
CA GLY A 547 22.75 3.45 -38.51
C GLY A 547 21.73 2.42 -38.03
N TYR A 548 20.73 2.80 -37.25
CA TYR A 548 19.56 1.94 -37.02
C TYR A 548 18.78 1.79 -38.33
N ASN A 549 18.43 0.56 -38.71
CA ASN A 549 17.62 0.28 -39.89
C ASN A 549 16.99 -1.13 -39.76
N GLU A 550 15.90 -1.20 -39.02
CA GLU A 550 15.17 -2.45 -38.77
C GLU A 550 13.82 -2.45 -39.51
N SER A 551 13.22 -3.63 -39.68
CA SER A 551 11.91 -3.74 -40.33
C SER A 551 11.06 -4.86 -39.76
N VAL A 552 9.75 -4.63 -39.72
CA VAL A 552 8.75 -5.62 -39.31
C VAL A 552 7.73 -5.82 -40.43
N PHE A 553 7.43 -7.08 -40.73
CA PHE A 553 6.36 -7.44 -41.64
C PHE A 553 5.08 -7.71 -40.86
N LEU A 554 3.99 -7.04 -41.23
CA LEU A 554 2.70 -7.09 -40.54
C LEU A 554 1.59 -7.55 -41.49
N TYR A 555 0.53 -8.12 -40.94
CA TYR A 555 -0.61 -8.65 -41.69
C TYR A 555 -1.93 -8.20 -41.06
N SER A 556 -2.81 -7.58 -41.83
CA SER A 556 -4.16 -7.25 -41.39
C SER A 556 -5.20 -8.04 -42.17
N ASP A 557 -6.25 -8.50 -41.48
CA ASP A 557 -7.42 -9.09 -42.10
C ASP A 557 -8.44 -7.97 -42.35
N LEU A 558 -8.52 -7.52 -43.60
CA LEU A 558 -9.49 -6.52 -44.01
C LEU A 558 -10.88 -7.18 -44.08
N PRO A 559 -11.92 -6.55 -43.49
CA PRO A 559 -13.27 -7.09 -43.56
C PRO A 559 -13.81 -7.05 -44.99
N ALA A 560 -14.91 -7.76 -45.24
CA ALA A 560 -15.75 -7.50 -46.39
C ALA A 560 -16.47 -6.15 -46.21
N LYS A 561 -17.08 -5.62 -47.28
CA LYS A 561 -18.09 -4.57 -47.13
C LYS A 561 -19.26 -5.11 -46.27
N PRO A 562 -19.72 -4.35 -45.26
CA PRO A 562 -20.80 -4.75 -44.36
C PRO A 562 -22.20 -4.67 -44.99
#